data_AF-A0A2L2YM24-F1
#
_entry.id   AF-A0A2L2YM24-F1
#
_cell.length_a   1.000
_cell.length_b   1.000
_cell.length_c   1.000
_cell.angle_alpha   90.00
_cell.angle_beta   90.00
_cell.angle_gamma   90.00
#
_symmetry.space_group_name_H-M   'P 1'
#
loop_
_entity.id
_entity.type
_entity.pdbx_description
1 polymer ?
#
loop_
_entity_poly.entity_id
_entity_poly.type
_entity_poly.pdbx_seq_one_letter_code
_entity_poly.pdbx_strand_id
1 'polypeptide(L)'
;IVKRDADGNPIDSPDSTPGPSTSTAPKVPDWQDPSLLKDIEAATGVNLKIPQKKARGKKKECGLTNIKKKNNNVRERLSKKIVKGYKHYASKLDEMDRKRFNDKFGDQWNYY
;
A
#
# COMPACT_ATOMS: atom_id res chain seq x y z
N ILE A 1 -3.17 11.03 43.82
CA ILE A 1 -2.31 12.15 43.37
C ILE A 1 -1.83 11.82 41.95
N VAL A 2 -2.18 12.64 40.95
CA VAL A 2 -1.78 12.46 39.55
C VAL A 2 -0.44 13.18 39.32
N LYS A 3 0.52 12.52 38.65
CA LYS A 3 1.81 13.14 38.32
C LYS A 3 1.60 14.27 37.30
N ARG A 4 2.20 15.43 37.57
CA ARG A 4 2.16 16.61 36.68
C ARG A 4 3.56 16.89 36.13
N ASP A 5 3.61 17.45 34.92
CA ASP A 5 4.86 17.92 34.30
C ASP A 5 5.30 19.30 34.85
N ALA A 6 6.42 19.81 34.35
CA ALA A 6 6.98 21.11 34.76
C ALA A 6 6.06 22.30 34.46
N ASP A 7 5.15 22.15 33.49
CA ASP A 7 4.16 23.15 33.09
C ASP A 7 2.81 22.95 33.82
N GLY A 8 2.73 21.99 34.75
CA GLY A 8 1.57 21.74 35.59
C GLY A 8 0.48 20.89 34.95
N ASN A 9 0.71 20.29 33.78
CA ASN A 9 -0.27 19.44 33.11
C ASN A 9 -0.24 18.00 33.64
N PRO A 10 -1.40 17.35 33.82
CA PRO A 10 -1.45 15.94 34.22
C PRO A 10 -0.89 15.04 33.13
N ILE A 11 0.14 14.24 33.45
CA ILE A 11 0.85 13.38 32.49
C ILE A 11 -0.01 12.18 32.04
N ASP A 12 -0.88 11.68 32.92
CA ASP A 12 -1.61 10.41 32.72
C ASP A 12 -3.15 10.59 32.69
N SER A 13 -3.66 11.77 32.33
CA SER A 13 -5.13 11.98 32.27
C SER A 13 -5.73 11.40 30.99
N PRO A 14 -6.74 10.51 31.06
CA PRO A 14 -7.43 9.99 29.88
C PRO A 14 -8.26 11.07 29.14
N ASP A 15 -8.54 12.19 29.80
CA ASP A 15 -9.30 13.34 29.28
C ASP A 15 -8.39 14.52 28.86
N SER A 16 -7.11 14.28 28.58
CA SER A 16 -6.22 15.31 28.03
C SER A 16 -6.70 15.72 26.63
N THR A 17 -7.47 16.81 26.56
CA THR A 17 -7.79 17.48 25.31
C THR A 17 -6.51 18.11 24.77
N PRO A 18 -6.07 17.77 23.55
CA PRO A 18 -4.93 18.45 22.95
C PRO A 18 -5.25 19.95 22.88
N GLY A 19 -4.40 20.78 23.48
CA GLY A 19 -4.48 22.23 23.31
C GLY A 19 -4.42 22.61 21.82
N PRO A 20 -4.78 23.86 21.46
CA PRO A 20 -4.79 24.30 20.06
C PRO A 20 -3.42 24.05 19.43
N SER A 21 -3.38 23.10 18.49
CA SER A 21 -2.16 22.78 17.76
C SER A 21 -1.78 24.00 16.93
N THR A 22 -0.64 24.62 17.24
CA THR A 22 0.04 25.59 16.37
C THR A 22 0.67 24.89 15.17
N SER A 23 -0.06 23.94 14.56
CA SER A 23 0.35 23.31 13.32
C SER A 23 0.19 24.35 12.23
N THR A 24 1.28 25.03 11.89
CA THR A 24 1.45 25.73 10.63
C THR A 24 0.99 24.78 9.53
N ALA A 25 -0.19 25.05 8.96
CA ALA A 25 -0.68 24.31 7.81
C ALA A 25 0.43 24.32 6.75
N PRO A 26 0.66 23.21 6.02
CA PRO A 26 1.65 23.21 4.96
C PRO A 26 1.29 24.33 3.98
N LYS A 27 2.19 25.32 3.85
CA LYS A 27 2.01 26.45 2.93
C LYS A 27 1.79 25.84 1.54
N VAL A 28 0.59 26.03 1.00
CA VAL A 28 0.28 25.63 -0.38
C VAL A 28 1.27 26.38 -1.27
N PRO A 29 1.97 25.70 -2.20
CA PRO A 29 2.86 26.39 -3.12
C PRO A 29 2.09 27.44 -3.91
N ASP A 30 2.67 28.62 -4.11
CA ASP A 30 2.00 29.77 -4.74
C ASP A 30 1.41 29.46 -6.13
N TRP A 31 1.98 28.51 -6.88
CA TRP A 31 1.43 28.08 -8.18
C TRP A 31 0.14 27.24 -8.08
N GLN A 32 -0.17 26.71 -6.90
CA GLN A 32 -1.35 25.91 -6.63
C GLN A 32 -2.49 26.74 -6.00
N ASP A 33 -2.42 28.06 -6.18
CA ASP A 33 -3.46 29.01 -5.79
C ASP A 33 -4.78 28.72 -6.52
N PRO A 34 -5.92 28.73 -5.81
CA PRO A 34 -7.21 28.32 -6.37
C PRO A 34 -7.71 29.26 -7.47
N SER A 35 -7.37 30.55 -7.40
CA SER A 35 -7.73 31.52 -8.45
C SER A 35 -6.95 31.22 -9.74
N LEU A 36 -5.63 31.07 -9.63
CA LEU A 36 -4.74 30.78 -10.75
C LEU A 36 -5.11 29.45 -11.43
N LEU A 37 -5.38 28.40 -10.65
CA LEU A 37 -5.77 27.10 -11.21
C LEU A 37 -7.08 27.16 -12.01
N LYS A 38 -8.05 27.96 -11.56
CA LYS A 38 -9.33 28.12 -12.26
C LYS A 38 -9.15 28.79 -13.61
N ASP A 39 -8.29 29.81 -13.66
CA ASP A 39 -7.99 30.52 -14.90
C ASP A 39 -7.25 29.62 -15.89
N ILE A 40 -6.29 28.82 -15.41
CA ILE A 40 -5.56 27.85 -16.26
C ILE A 40 -6.47 26.71 -16.72
N GLU A 41 -7.38 26.22 -15.88
CA GLU A 41 -8.36 25.19 -16.23
C GLU A 41 -9.36 25.72 -17.27
N ALA A 42 -9.79 26.99 -17.18
CA ALA A 42 -10.65 27.62 -18.19
C ALA A 42 -9.93 27.78 -19.54
N ALA A 43 -8.63 28.10 -19.52
CA ALA A 43 -7.84 28.28 -20.75
C ALA A 43 -7.42 26.95 -21.40
N THR A 44 -7.11 25.93 -20.60
CA THR A 44 -6.49 24.68 -21.08
C THR A 44 -7.48 23.50 -21.09
N GLY A 45 -8.58 23.59 -20.32
CA GLY A 45 -9.54 22.50 -20.12
C GLY A 45 -9.02 21.35 -19.25
N VAL A 46 -7.85 21.52 -18.59
CA VAL A 46 -7.17 20.47 -17.83
C VAL A 46 -7.02 20.89 -16.37
N ASN A 47 -7.41 20.00 -15.45
CA ASN A 47 -7.25 20.20 -14.02
C ASN A 47 -5.82 19.89 -13.57
N LEU A 48 -5.07 20.92 -13.19
CA LEU A 48 -3.67 20.83 -12.76
C LEU A 48 -3.49 20.56 -11.26
N LYS A 49 -4.58 20.38 -10.50
CA LYS A 49 -4.50 20.15 -9.06
C LYS A 49 -3.86 18.80 -8.77
N ILE A 50 -2.74 18.81 -8.03
CA ILE A 50 -2.12 17.57 -7.56
C ILE A 50 -3.10 16.83 -6.62
N PRO A 51 -3.39 15.54 -6.86
CA PRO A 51 -4.16 14.74 -5.92
C PRO A 51 -3.38 14.65 -4.61
N GLN A 52 -3.94 15.22 -3.56
CA GLN A 52 -3.38 15.12 -2.22
C GLN A 52 -3.22 13.63 -1.89
N LYS A 53 -1.99 13.21 -1.58
CA LYS A 53 -1.74 11.84 -1.09
C LYS A 53 -2.54 11.70 0.20
N LYS A 54 -3.68 11.03 0.15
CA LYS A 54 -4.42 10.64 1.35
C LYS A 54 -3.44 9.89 2.23
N ALA A 55 -3.06 10.49 3.36
CA ALA A 55 -2.26 9.81 4.36
C ALA A 55 -2.96 8.48 4.63
N ARG A 56 -2.22 7.37 4.57
CA ARG A 56 -2.76 6.07 5.00
C ARG A 56 -3.16 6.27 6.46
N GLY A 57 -4.45 6.49 6.70
CA GLY A 57 -4.98 6.69 8.03
C GLY A 57 -4.50 5.54 8.92
N LYS A 58 -4.15 5.85 10.17
CA LYS A 58 -3.89 4.82 11.17
C LYS A 58 -5.08 3.86 11.13
N LYS A 59 -4.82 2.58 10.85
CA LYS A 59 -5.86 1.56 10.95
C LYS A 59 -6.35 1.60 12.38
N LYS A 60 -7.64 1.91 12.58
CA LYS A 60 -8.28 1.79 13.89
C LYS A 60 -8.04 0.36 14.37
N GLU A 61 -7.41 0.22 15.53
CA GLU A 61 -7.28 -1.08 16.18
C GLU A 61 -8.68 -1.48 16.65
N CYS A 62 -9.37 -2.26 15.82
CA CYS A 62 -10.48 -3.06 16.32
C CYS A 62 -9.86 -4.09 17.28
N GLY A 63 -10.44 -4.28 18.47
CA GLY A 63 -9.97 -5.24 19.48
C GLY A 63 -9.99 -6.72 19.05
N LEU A 64 -10.09 -6.99 17.74
CA LEU A 64 -9.98 -8.31 17.14
C LEU A 64 -8.52 -8.60 16.79
N THR A 65 -8.08 -9.82 17.10
CA THR A 65 -6.78 -10.31 16.66
C THR A 65 -6.72 -10.38 15.13
N ASN A 66 -5.76 -9.68 14.52
CA ASN A 66 -5.54 -9.75 13.08
C ASN A 66 -4.98 -11.13 12.68
N ILE A 67 -5.85 -12.04 12.25
CA ILE A 67 -5.50 -13.41 11.84
C ILE A 67 -4.46 -13.39 10.70
N LYS A 68 -4.53 -12.40 9.80
CA LYS A 68 -3.59 -12.24 8.67
C LYS A 68 -2.20 -11.77 9.12
N LYS A 69 -2.04 -11.30 10.37
CA LYS A 69 -0.73 -10.95 10.92
C LYS A 69 0.14 -12.20 11.13
N LYS A 70 -0.47 -13.36 11.40
CA LYS A 70 0.23 -14.66 11.52
C LYS A 70 0.95 -15.05 10.21
N ASN A 71 0.38 -14.64 9.08
CA ASN A 71 0.91 -14.89 7.74
C ASN A 71 2.06 -13.93 7.36
N ASN A 72 2.36 -12.91 8.18
CA ASN A 72 3.52 -12.04 7.96
C ASN A 72 4.83 -12.69 8.47
N ASN A 73 5.03 -13.97 8.17
CA ASN A 73 6.26 -14.70 8.47
C ASN A 73 7.33 -14.38 7.40
N VAL A 74 8.61 -14.38 7.80
CA VAL A 74 9.77 -14.30 6.90
C VAL A 74 9.69 -15.36 5.80
N ARG A 75 9.32 -16.60 6.15
CA ARG A 75 9.20 -17.71 5.19
C ARG A 75 8.15 -17.42 4.10
N GLU A 76 6.99 -16.90 4.46
CA GLU A 76 5.94 -16.55 3.50
C GLU A 76 6.33 -15.38 2.59
N ARG A 77 7.03 -14.38 3.14
CA ARG A 77 7.56 -13.27 2.34
C ARG A 77 8.55 -13.75 1.30
N LEU A 78 9.46 -14.65 1.70
CA LEU A 78 10.44 -15.25 0.81
C LEU A 78 9.77 -16.15 -0.23
N SER A 79 8.86 -17.03 0.17
CA SER A 79 8.15 -17.91 -0.77
C SER A 79 7.38 -17.11 -1.82
N LYS A 80 6.72 -16.02 -1.43
CA LYS A 80 6.02 -15.14 -2.38
C LYS A 80 6.97 -14.47 -3.36
N LYS A 81 8.15 -14.04 -2.90
CA LYS A 81 9.18 -13.43 -3.76
C LYS A 81 9.74 -14.43 -4.76
N ILE A 82 10.06 -15.63 -4.28
CA ILE A 82 10.51 -16.77 -5.07
C ILE A 82 9.46 -17.09 -6.14
N VAL A 83 8.21 -17.39 -5.75
CA VAL A 83 7.11 -17.69 -6.68
C VAL A 83 6.90 -16.60 -7.72
N LYS A 84 6.96 -15.31 -7.32
CA LYS A 84 6.84 -14.19 -8.27
C LYS A 84 7.94 -14.22 -9.35
N GLY A 85 9.18 -14.55 -8.98
CA GLY A 85 10.29 -14.69 -9.93
C GLY A 85 10.10 -15.85 -10.90
N TYR A 86 9.62 -17.00 -10.41
CA TYR A 86 9.41 -18.20 -11.24
C TYR A 86 8.21 -18.13 -12.18
N LYS A 87 7.19 -17.29 -11.89
CA LYS A 87 5.97 -17.19 -12.70
C LYS A 87 6.22 -16.91 -14.19
N HIS A 88 7.24 -16.13 -14.52
CA HIS A 88 7.57 -15.82 -15.91
C HIS A 88 8.19 -17.01 -16.66
N TYR A 89 8.83 -17.94 -15.94
CA TYR A 89 9.48 -19.12 -16.52
C TYR A 89 8.57 -20.34 -16.54
N ALA A 90 7.61 -20.43 -15.62
CA ALA A 90 6.70 -21.57 -15.48
C ALA A 90 6.05 -21.98 -16.81
N SER A 91 5.45 -21.03 -17.54
CA SER A 91 4.79 -21.34 -18.82
C SER A 91 5.76 -21.83 -19.90
N LYS A 92 7.01 -21.35 -19.91
CA LYS A 92 8.04 -21.80 -20.85
C LYS A 92 8.54 -23.19 -20.50
N LEU A 93 8.74 -23.47 -19.21
CA LEU A 93 9.12 -24.80 -18.72
C LEU A 93 8.02 -25.83 -19.04
N ASP A 94 6.75 -25.47 -18.78
CA ASP A 94 5.61 -26.33 -19.13
C ASP A 94 5.54 -26.60 -20.64
N GLU A 95 5.87 -25.61 -21.47
CA GLU A 95 5.92 -25.79 -22.93
C GLU A 95 7.04 -26.74 -23.37
N MET A 96 8.22 -26.61 -22.77
CA MET A 96 9.34 -27.51 -23.05
C MET A 96 9.02 -28.94 -22.63
N ASP A 97 8.40 -29.12 -21.46
CA ASP A 97 7.99 -30.43 -20.96
C ASP A 97 6.91 -31.05 -21.86
N ARG A 98 5.92 -30.26 -22.31
CA ARG A 98 4.92 -30.70 -23.30
C ARG A 98 5.57 -31.13 -24.61
N LYS A 99 6.52 -30.34 -25.14
CA LYS A 99 7.24 -30.69 -26.38
C LYS A 99 8.01 -32.00 -26.23
N ARG A 100 8.72 -32.18 -25.12
CA ARG A 100 9.46 -33.40 -24.82
C ARG A 100 8.55 -34.62 -24.70
N PHE A 101 7.39 -34.46 -24.06
CA PHE A 101 6.39 -35.51 -23.96
C PHE A 101 5.85 -35.90 -25.34
N ASN A 102 5.44 -34.91 -26.14
CA ASN A 102 4.92 -35.12 -27.48
C ASN A 102 5.94 -35.75 -28.43
N ASP A 103 7.22 -35.34 -28.37
CA ASP A 103 8.28 -35.92 -29.20
C ASP A 103 8.51 -37.42 -28.90
N LYS A 104 8.42 -37.80 -27.62
CA LYS A 104 8.70 -39.17 -27.19
C LYS A 104 7.50 -40.11 -27.26
N PHE A 105 6.30 -39.59 -27.03
CA PHE A 105 5.08 -40.38 -26.82
C PHE A 105 3.89 -39.92 -27.66
N GLY A 106 4.03 -38.84 -28.44
CA GLY A 106 2.94 -38.26 -29.22
C GLY A 106 2.48 -39.11 -30.39
N ASP A 107 3.26 -40.11 -30.79
CA ASP A 107 2.92 -41.04 -31.89
C ASP A 107 2.54 -42.45 -31.40
N GLN A 108 2.55 -42.67 -30.08
CA GLN A 108 2.30 -43.99 -29.48
C GLN A 108 0.82 -44.22 -29.12
N TRP A 109 -0.09 -43.69 -29.95
CA TRP A 109 -1.51 -43.98 -29.80
C TRP A 109 -1.76 -45.39 -30.34
N ASN A 110 -2.01 -46.35 -29.44
CA ASN A 110 -2.51 -47.67 -29.84
C ASN A 110 -3.93 -47.50 -30.38
N TYR A 111 -4.07 -47.42 -31.70
CA TYR A 111 -5.37 -47.52 -32.37
C TYR A 111 -5.75 -48.99 -32.44
N TYR A 112 -6.81 -49.36 -31.71
CA TYR A 112 -7.46 -50.67 -31.74
C TYR A 112 -8.66 -50.64 -32.69
#